data_AF-A0A9D4Y1C5-F1
#
_entry.id   AF-A0A9D4Y1C5-F1
#
_cell.length_a   1.000
_cell.length_b   1.000
_cell.length_c   1.000
_cell.angle_alpha   90.00
_cell.angle_beta   90.00
_cell.angle_gamma   90.00
#
_symmetry.space_group_name_H-M   'P 1'
#
loop_
_entity.id
_entity.type
_entity.pdbx_description
1 polymer ?
#
loop_
_entity_poly.entity_id
_entity_poly.type
_entity_poly.pdbx_seq_one_letter_code
_entity_poly.pdbx_strand_id
1 'polypeptide(L)'
;MEKVGKEGVITIADGKTLLNELEVVEGMKLDRGYISPYFITNQKNQKCKQRPLLIVAEDVESDALATLILNKLRAGIKVCAIKAPGFGENRKSGLQDLAVLTGGQV
;
A
#
# COMPACT_ATOMS: atom_id res chain seq x y z
N MET A 1 14.44 -6.82 20.83
CA MET A 1 15.53 -6.67 19.83
C MET A 1 15.62 -7.85 18.87
N GLU A 2 15.34 -9.09 19.30
CA GLU A 2 15.50 -10.29 18.46
C GLU A 2 14.75 -10.25 17.12
N LYS A 3 13.56 -9.64 17.05
CA LYS A 3 12.74 -9.60 15.83
C LYS A 3 12.93 -8.39 14.91
N VAL A 4 13.40 -7.25 15.42
CA VAL A 4 13.46 -5.97 14.66
C VAL A 4 14.90 -5.59 14.29
N GLY A 5 15.90 -6.23 14.90
CA GLY A 5 17.32 -5.89 14.71
C GLY A 5 17.73 -4.63 15.51
N LYS A 6 19.03 -4.29 15.45
CA LYS A 6 19.58 -3.12 16.16
C LYS A 6 19.16 -1.78 15.54
N GLU A 7 18.89 -1.76 14.23
CA GLU A 7 18.45 -0.57 13.49
C GLU A 7 16.95 -0.58 13.17
N GLY A 8 16.21 -1.50 13.79
CA GLY A 8 14.76 -1.56 13.65
C GLY A 8 14.06 -0.37 14.30
N VAL A 9 13.05 0.17 13.62
CA VAL A 9 12.19 1.22 14.19
C VAL A 9 11.12 0.55 15.06
N ILE A 10 11.00 0.99 16.31
CA ILE A 10 9.94 0.55 17.23
C ILE A 10 9.00 1.73 17.47
N THR A 11 7.75 1.59 17.07
CA THR A 11 6.70 2.56 17.34
C THR A 11 5.81 2.01 18.45
N ILE A 12 5.58 2.82 19.48
CA ILE A 12 4.65 2.50 20.58
C ILE A 12 3.34 3.23 20.30
N ALA A 13 2.22 2.53 20.41
CA ALA A 13 0.88 3.10 20.25
C ALA A 13 -0.01 2.67 21.41
N ASP A 14 -1.00 3.51 21.74
CA ASP A 14 -1.96 3.21 22.80
C ASP A 14 -2.85 2.03 22.40
N GLY A 15 -2.79 0.96 23.19
CA GLY A 15 -3.62 -0.23 23.01
C GLY A 15 -5.07 0.01 23.42
N LYS A 16 -5.99 -0.73 22.79
CA LYS A 16 -7.41 -0.75 23.19
C LYS A 16 -7.73 -1.84 24.22
N THR A 17 -6.75 -2.68 24.54
CA THR A 17 -6.87 -3.83 25.43
C THR A 17 -6.05 -3.59 26.70
N LEU A 18 -6.33 -4.37 27.76
CA LEU A 18 -5.56 -4.34 29.01
C LEU A 18 -4.21 -5.06 28.90
N LEU A 19 -3.92 -5.67 27.75
CA LEU A 19 -2.74 -6.49 27.51
C LEU A 19 -1.81 -5.82 26.51
N ASN A 20 -0.52 -6.14 26.61
CA ASN A 20 0.47 -5.67 25.64
C ASN A 20 0.36 -6.48 24.35
N GLU A 21 0.26 -5.80 23.21
CA GLU A 21 0.25 -6.41 21.88
C GLU A 21 1.52 -6.02 21.11
N LEU A 22 2.10 -6.97 20.39
CA LEU A 22 3.30 -6.75 19.57
C LEU A 22 2.98 -7.07 18.10
N GLU A 23 2.87 -6.04 17.26
CA GLU A 23 2.79 -6.17 15.80
C GLU A 23 4.18 -5.97 15.20
N VAL A 24 4.66 -6.95 14.42
CA VAL A 24 5.90 -6.83 13.64
C VAL A 24 5.51 -6.70 12.17
N VAL A 25 6.01 -5.64 11.53
CA VAL A 25 5.79 -5.39 10.11
C VAL A 25 7.06 -5.74 9.36
N GLU A 26 6.97 -6.73 8.49
CA GLU A 26 8.03 -7.05 7.54
C GLU A 26 7.84 -6.26 6.25
N GLY A 27 8.91 -5.60 5.79
CA GLY A 27 8.90 -4.75 4.60
C GLY A 27 8.31 -3.36 4.85
N MET A 28 7.72 -2.77 3.82
CA MET A 28 7.15 -1.43 3.86
C MET A 28 5.62 -1.51 3.99
N LYS A 29 5.07 -0.88 5.04
CA LYS A 29 3.63 -0.67 5.20
C LYS A 29 3.30 0.75 4.78
N LEU A 30 2.30 0.87 3.91
CA LEU A 30 1.76 2.14 3.46
C LEU A 30 0.46 2.43 4.21
N ASP A 31 0.31 3.65 4.70
CA ASP A 31 -0.90 4.06 5.44
C ASP A 31 -2.09 4.39 4.51
N ARG A 32 -1.90 4.29 3.19
CA ARG A 32 -2.92 4.60 2.18
C ARG A 32 -3.59 3.32 1.69
N GLY A 33 -4.92 3.33 1.70
CA GLY A 33 -5.77 2.28 1.13
C GLY A 33 -5.94 2.42 -0.40
N TYR A 34 -6.64 1.44 -0.98
CA TYR A 34 -7.04 1.48 -2.40
C TYR A 34 -8.00 2.63 -2.68
N ILE A 35 -7.86 3.24 -3.87
CA ILE A 35 -8.72 4.35 -4.31
C ILE A 35 -10.16 3.87 -4.55
N SER A 36 -10.34 2.59 -4.90
CA SER A 36 -11.65 2.01 -5.22
C SER A 36 -11.84 0.60 -4.64
N PRO A 37 -12.99 0.29 -4.03
CA PRO A 37 -13.30 -1.04 -3.51
C PRO A 37 -13.39 -2.11 -4.60
N TYR A 38 -13.56 -1.72 -5.87
CA TYR A 38 -13.51 -2.65 -6.99
C TYR A 38 -12.15 -3.34 -7.11
N PHE A 39 -11.07 -2.83 -6.47
CA PHE A 39 -9.76 -3.46 -6.43
C PHE A 39 -9.64 -4.62 -5.41
N ILE A 40 -10.65 -4.88 -4.58
CA ILE A 40 -10.67 -6.03 -3.66
C ILE A 40 -10.67 -7.35 -4.45
N THR A 41 -9.82 -8.31 -4.06
CA THR A 41 -9.81 -9.67 -4.65
C THR A 41 -10.33 -10.72 -3.68
N ASN A 42 -10.29 -10.46 -2.38
CA ASN A 42 -10.91 -11.31 -1.37
C ASN A 42 -11.95 -10.51 -0.57
N GLN A 43 -13.22 -10.84 -0.79
CA GLN A 43 -14.36 -10.15 -0.18
C GLN A 43 -14.45 -10.34 1.35
N LYS A 44 -13.92 -11.43 1.90
CA LYS A 44 -14.01 -11.71 3.34
C LYS A 44 -13.11 -10.79 4.17
N ASN A 45 -11.92 -10.49 3.66
CA ASN A 45 -10.93 -9.67 4.36
C ASN A 45 -10.75 -8.28 3.75
N GLN A 46 -11.49 -7.96 2.67
CA GLN A 46 -11.39 -6.71 1.93
C GLN A 46 -9.96 -6.38 1.49
N LYS A 47 -9.13 -7.41 1.20
CA LYS A 47 -7.75 -7.22 0.75
C LYS A 47 -7.63 -7.38 -0.76
N CYS A 48 -6.75 -6.59 -1.35
CA CYS A 48 -6.20 -6.86 -2.67
C CYS A 48 -4.95 -7.75 -2.50
N LYS A 49 -5.05 -8.99 -2.96
CA LYS A 49 -3.95 -9.97 -3.00
C LYS A 49 -3.81 -10.55 -4.42
N GLN A 50 -2.70 -11.25 -4.68
CA GLN A 50 -2.32 -11.99 -5.90
C GLN A 50 -1.48 -11.20 -6.94
N ARG A 51 -0.20 -10.94 -6.62
CA ARG A 51 0.80 -10.27 -7.49
C ARG A 51 0.17 -9.23 -8.46
N PRO A 52 -0.60 -8.26 -7.93
CA PRO A 52 -1.25 -7.28 -8.77
C PRO A 52 -0.23 -6.27 -9.30
N LEU A 53 -0.53 -5.68 -10.45
CA LEU A 53 0.06 -4.39 -10.82
C LEU A 53 -0.39 -3.36 -9.78
N LEU A 54 0.56 -2.81 -9.01
CA LEU A 54 0.30 -1.75 -8.05
C LEU A 54 0.66 -0.40 -8.68
N ILE A 55 -0.32 0.50 -8.75
CA ILE A 55 -0.13 1.89 -9.20
C ILE A 55 -0.12 2.77 -7.96
N VAL A 56 0.96 3.53 -7.79
CA VAL A 56 1.12 4.52 -6.71
C VAL A 56 1.33 5.87 -7.36
N ALA A 57 0.36 6.77 -7.19
CA ALA A 57 0.39 8.10 -7.82
C ALA A 57 -0.18 9.16 -6.87
N GLU A 58 0.19 10.42 -7.06
CA GLU A 58 -0.43 11.53 -6.31
C GLU A 58 -1.94 11.54 -6.47
N ASP A 59 -2.39 11.46 -7.73
CA ASP A 59 -3.79 11.36 -8.07
C ASP A 59 -4.00 10.44 -9.27
N VAL A 60 -5.21 9.90 -9.37
CA VAL A 60 -5.63 9.07 -10.50
C VAL A 60 -6.97 9.64 -10.96
N GLU A 61 -6.98 10.23 -12.15
CA GLU A 61 -8.18 10.85 -12.72
C GLU A 61 -9.31 9.83 -12.90
N SER A 62 -10.56 10.33 -12.91
CA SER A 62 -11.76 9.50 -12.99
C SER A 62 -11.77 8.56 -14.19
N ASP A 63 -11.27 9.02 -15.33
CA ASP A 63 -11.34 8.30 -16.59
C ASP A 63 -10.32 7.15 -16.61
N ALA A 64 -9.12 7.41 -16.10
CA ALA A 64 -8.10 6.38 -15.88
C ALA A 64 -8.59 5.35 -14.84
N LEU A 65 -9.17 5.81 -13.73
CA LEU A 65 -9.71 4.93 -12.69
C LEU A 65 -10.83 4.04 -13.24
N ALA A 66 -11.77 4.60 -14.00
CA ALA A 66 -12.84 3.86 -14.65
C ALA A 66 -12.29 2.78 -15.59
N THR A 67 -11.27 3.12 -16.37
CA THR A 67 -10.59 2.19 -17.28
C THR A 67 -9.93 1.04 -16.53
N LEU A 68 -9.25 1.31 -15.40
CA LEU A 68 -8.65 0.28 -14.56
C LEU A 68 -9.71 -0.66 -13.96
N ILE A 69 -10.82 -0.11 -13.48
CA ILE A 69 -11.92 -0.88 -12.91
C ILE A 69 -12.56 -1.78 -13.99
N LEU A 70 -12.84 -1.24 -15.17
CA LEU A 70 -13.43 -2.01 -16.27
C LEU A 70 -12.52 -3.17 -16.71
N ASN A 71 -11.22 -2.91 -16.83
CA ASN A 71 -10.24 -3.94 -17.16
C ASN A 71 -10.14 -5.02 -16.08
N LYS A 72 -10.20 -4.64 -14.80
CA LYS A 72 -10.24 -5.61 -13.72
C LYS A 72 -11.50 -6.48 -13.78
N LEU A 73 -12.67 -5.88 -13.94
CA LEU A 73 -13.96 -6.57 -13.90
C LEU A 73 -14.21 -7.45 -15.14
N ARG A 74 -13.84 -6.97 -16.32
CA ARG A 74 -14.14 -7.65 -17.59
C ARG A 74 -13.01 -8.55 -18.07
N ALA A 75 -11.76 -8.11 -17.95
CA ALA A 75 -10.60 -8.84 -18.45
C ALA A 75 -9.83 -9.58 -17.33
N GLY A 76 -10.27 -9.45 -16.06
CA GLY A 76 -9.64 -10.13 -14.94
C GLY A 76 -8.24 -9.60 -14.60
N ILE A 77 -7.87 -8.41 -15.10
CA ILE A 77 -6.55 -7.81 -14.83
C ILE A 77 -6.41 -7.56 -13.34
N LYS A 78 -5.32 -8.08 -12.76
CA LYS A 78 -5.00 -7.90 -11.35
C LYS A 78 -4.30 -6.57 -11.17
N VAL A 79 -5.06 -5.54 -10.84
CA VAL A 79 -4.55 -4.17 -10.62
C VAL A 79 -5.10 -3.59 -9.33
N CYS A 80 -4.30 -2.76 -8.68
CA CYS A 80 -4.66 -1.96 -7.53
C CYS A 80 -4.04 -0.57 -7.68
N ALA A 81 -4.83 0.48 -7.43
CA ALA A 81 -4.31 1.85 -7.39
C ALA A 81 -4.46 2.43 -5.99
N ILE A 82 -3.41 3.07 -5.50
CA ILE A 82 -3.35 3.78 -4.22
C ILE A 82 -2.83 5.19 -4.43
N LYS A 83 -3.17 6.10 -3.51
CA LYS A 83 -2.56 7.43 -3.47
C LYS A 83 -1.17 7.35 -2.85
N ALA A 84 -0.24 8.13 -3.37
CA ALA A 84 1.11 8.23 -2.86
C ALA A 84 1.10 8.72 -1.39
N PRO A 85 1.97 8.16 -0.53
CA PRO A 85 2.12 8.64 0.84
C PRO A 85 2.80 10.02 0.88
N GLY A 86 2.52 10.80 1.91
CA GLY A 86 3.12 12.13 2.09
C GLY A 86 2.60 13.21 1.13
N PHE A 87 3.22 14.39 1.20
CA PHE A 87 2.88 15.58 0.42
C PHE A 87 4.16 16.34 0.03
N GLY A 88 4.11 17.11 -1.07
CA GLY A 88 5.24 17.92 -1.53
C GLY A 88 6.51 17.08 -1.76
N GLU A 89 7.66 17.57 -1.29
CA GLU A 89 8.95 16.88 -1.43
C GLU A 89 9.00 15.54 -0.69
N ASN A 90 8.34 15.41 0.47
CA ASN A 90 8.30 14.13 1.20
C ASN A 90 7.64 13.01 0.38
N ARG A 91 6.68 13.35 -0.48
CA ARG A 91 6.06 12.39 -1.39
C ARG A 91 7.05 11.91 -2.46
N LYS A 92 7.79 12.85 -3.07
CA LYS A 92 8.80 12.51 -4.08
C LYS A 92 9.88 11.60 -3.49
N SER A 93 10.40 11.95 -2.31
CA SER A 93 11.36 11.11 -1.59
C SER A 93 10.78 9.74 -1.27
N GLY A 94 9.55 9.67 -0.75
CA GLY A 94 8.91 8.39 -0.45
C GLY A 94 8.64 7.51 -1.67
N LEU A 95 8.31 8.10 -2.83
CA LEU A 95 8.19 7.35 -4.09
C LEU A 95 9.56 6.86 -4.59
N GLN A 96 10.61 7.68 -4.46
CA GLN A 96 11.96 7.29 -4.80
C GLN A 96 12.43 6.10 -3.95
N ASP A 97 12.18 6.14 -2.64
CA ASP A 97 12.50 5.03 -1.74
C ASP A 97 11.76 3.74 -2.12
N LEU A 98 10.47 3.87 -2.48
CA LEU A 98 9.67 2.74 -2.97
C LEU A 98 10.27 2.14 -4.25
N ALA A 99 10.68 2.98 -5.20
CA ALA A 99 11.32 2.52 -6.43
C ALA A 99 12.65 1.81 -6.15
N VAL A 100 13.52 2.37 -5.31
CA VAL A 100 14.79 1.74 -4.94
C VAL A 100 14.55 0.38 -4.27
N LEU A 101 13.62 0.30 -3.31
CA LEU A 101 13.29 -0.95 -2.61
C LEU A 101 12.69 -2.02 -3.52
N THR A 102 11.96 -1.61 -4.55
CA THR A 102 11.32 -2.53 -5.51
C THR A 102 12.18 -2.80 -6.75
N GLY A 103 13.36 -2.17 -6.86
CA GLY A 103 14.24 -2.26 -8.04
C GLY A 103 13.73 -1.52 -9.28
N GLY A 104 12.84 -0.54 -9.10
CA GLY A 104 12.25 0.30 -10.14
C GLY A 104 12.88 1.69 -10.25
N GLN A 105 12.22 2.56 -11.03
CA GLN A 105 12.57 3.97 -11.26
C GLN A 105 11.29 4.82 -11.22
N VAL A 106 11.38 6.07 -10.76
CA VAL A 106 10.28 7.06 -10.71
C VAL A 106 10.52 8.16 -11.74
#